data_AF-A0A847GBL7-F1
#
_entry.id   AF-A0A847GBL7-F1
#
_cell.length_a   1.000
_cell.length_b   1.000
_cell.length_c   1.000
_cell.angle_alpha   90.00
_cell.angle_beta   90.00
_cell.angle_gamma   90.00
#
_symmetry.space_group_name_H-M   'P 1'
#
loop_
_entity.id
_entity.type
_entity.pdbx_description
1 polymer ?
#
loop_
_entity_poly.entity_id
_entity_poly.type
_entity_poly.pdbx_seq_one_letter_code
_entity_poly.pdbx_strand_id
1 'polypeptide(L)'
;MGARLRRAIPLLNRGEQLMAIGEISAERLRELRETPKRVTNPQARTKREERHERTDYEVTADAGQNKFRIYLRQNAADAEDFSCGIRWQAPSGETLTLARYNGPSHIHGTIEYECHIHEATERAIQEGGKPERHAAHTDRYKTLHGALHCLLEDFNVSGLDSSPDQPELF
;
A
#
# COMPACT_ATOMS: atom_id res chain seq x y z
N MET A 1 28.01 -18.77 -48.18
CA MET A 1 26.63 -18.24 -48.19
C MET A 1 25.84 -18.90 -47.07
N GLY A 2 25.70 -18.24 -45.92
CA GLY A 2 24.96 -18.79 -44.76
C GLY A 2 23.89 -17.80 -44.31
N ALA A 3 22.66 -18.02 -44.73
CA ALA A 3 21.52 -17.22 -44.29
C ALA A 3 21.07 -17.69 -42.90
N ARG A 4 21.22 -16.84 -41.89
CA ARG A 4 20.68 -17.07 -40.54
C ARG A 4 19.17 -16.83 -40.57
N LEU A 5 18.39 -17.87 -40.25
CA LEU A 5 16.98 -17.78 -39.93
C LEU A 5 16.78 -16.80 -38.75
N ARG A 6 16.09 -15.69 -39.00
CA ARG A 6 15.59 -14.80 -37.95
C ARG A 6 14.38 -15.48 -37.32
N ARG A 7 14.49 -15.88 -36.05
CA ARG A 7 13.35 -16.31 -35.25
C ARG A 7 12.38 -15.14 -35.12
N ALA A 8 11.12 -15.37 -35.47
CA ALA A 8 10.04 -14.42 -35.23
C ALA A 8 9.89 -14.21 -33.72
N ILE A 9 9.97 -12.96 -33.29
CA ILE A 9 9.62 -12.53 -31.94
C ILE A 9 8.08 -12.59 -31.86
N PRO A 10 7.45 -13.20 -30.84
CA PRO A 10 6.01 -13.20 -30.73
C PRO A 10 5.51 -11.76 -30.56
N LEU A 11 4.52 -11.39 -31.37
CA LEU A 11 3.77 -10.14 -31.25
C LEU A 11 3.12 -10.11 -29.86
N LEU A 12 3.55 -9.19 -29.01
CA LEU A 12 2.83 -8.81 -27.79
C LEU A 12 1.42 -8.38 -28.18
N ASN A 13 0.43 -9.01 -27.53
CA ASN A 13 -0.98 -8.71 -27.70
C ASN A 13 -1.24 -7.21 -27.44
N ARG A 14 -2.07 -6.60 -28.29
CA ARG A 14 -2.58 -5.24 -28.11
C ARG A 14 -3.37 -5.16 -26.78
N GLY A 15 -2.95 -4.29 -25.86
CA GLY A 15 -3.80 -3.90 -24.72
C GLY A 15 -3.10 -3.35 -23.48
N GLU A 16 -1.80 -3.55 -23.27
CA GLU A 16 -1.10 -2.95 -22.13
C GLU A 16 -0.58 -1.57 -22.50
N GLN A 17 -1.47 -0.59 -22.55
CA GLN A 17 -1.04 0.80 -22.46
C GLN A 17 -0.40 0.98 -21.08
N LEU A 18 0.88 1.34 -21.04
CA LEU A 18 1.59 1.69 -19.81
C LEU A 18 0.85 2.86 -19.17
N MET A 19 -0.02 2.58 -18.19
CA MET A 19 -0.69 3.61 -17.39
C MET A 19 0.38 4.36 -16.60
N ALA A 20 0.64 5.62 -16.97
CA ALA A 20 1.44 6.51 -16.15
C ALA A 20 0.66 6.82 -14.87
N ILE A 21 1.34 6.92 -13.72
CA ILE A 21 0.67 7.24 -12.45
C ILE A 21 -0.16 8.53 -12.56
N GLY A 22 0.33 9.52 -13.29
CA GLY A 22 -0.33 10.82 -13.48
C GLY A 22 -1.71 10.77 -14.15
N GLU A 23 -2.08 9.65 -14.77
CA GLU A 23 -3.35 9.46 -15.49
C GLU A 23 -4.30 8.51 -14.77
N ILE A 24 -3.99 8.08 -13.55
CA ILE A 24 -4.82 7.12 -12.81
C ILE A 24 -6.13 7.77 -12.36
N SER A 25 -7.26 7.16 -12.72
CA SER A 25 -8.59 7.66 -12.37
C SER A 25 -9.06 7.20 -10.99
N ALA A 26 -10.11 7.83 -10.47
CA ALA A 26 -10.76 7.40 -9.24
C ALA A 26 -11.30 5.96 -9.32
N GLU A 27 -11.83 5.56 -10.49
CA GLU A 27 -12.28 4.18 -10.74
C GLU A 27 -11.11 3.21 -10.66
N ARG A 28 -9.95 3.55 -11.23
CA ARG A 28 -8.78 2.67 -11.15
C ARG A 28 -8.25 2.55 -9.72
N LEU A 29 -8.26 3.63 -8.94
CA LEU A 29 -7.91 3.59 -7.51
C LEU A 29 -8.89 2.68 -6.73
N ARG A 30 -10.19 2.77 -7.04
CA ARG A 30 -11.22 1.90 -6.46
C ARG A 30 -10.97 0.43 -6.82
N GLU A 31 -10.72 0.11 -8.09
CA GLU A 31 -10.38 -1.25 -8.53
C GLU A 31 -9.17 -1.79 -7.76
N LEU A 32 -8.07 -1.02 -7.70
CA LEU A 32 -6.86 -1.42 -6.96
C LEU A 32 -7.14 -1.69 -5.48
N ARG A 33 -8.09 -0.97 -4.87
CA ARG A 33 -8.53 -1.21 -3.49
C ARG A 33 -9.33 -2.50 -3.38
N GLU A 34 -10.38 -2.65 -4.17
CA GLU A 34 -11.41 -3.70 -4.04
C GLU A 34 -10.95 -5.08 -4.54
N THR A 35 -10.02 -5.13 -5.52
CA THR A 35 -9.55 -6.40 -6.09
C THR A 35 -8.94 -7.30 -5.00
N PRO A 36 -9.44 -8.54 -4.81
CA PRO A 36 -8.86 -9.49 -3.87
C PRO A 36 -7.38 -9.74 -4.16
N LYS A 37 -6.56 -9.66 -3.12
CA LYS A 37 -5.10 -9.78 -3.24
C LYS A 37 -4.52 -10.65 -2.13
N ARG A 38 -3.32 -11.20 -2.34
CA ARG A 38 -2.71 -12.19 -1.46
C ARG A 38 -1.25 -11.88 -1.18
N VAL A 39 -0.85 -11.97 0.09
CA VAL A 39 0.54 -11.92 0.53
C VAL A 39 1.29 -13.16 0.04
N THR A 40 2.46 -12.94 -0.54
CA THR A 40 3.30 -13.99 -1.16
C THR A 40 4.52 -14.36 -0.32
N ASN A 41 4.87 -13.53 0.66
CA ASN A 41 5.98 -13.73 1.59
C ASN A 41 5.52 -13.61 3.06
N PRO A 42 4.57 -14.43 3.53
CA PRO A 42 3.98 -14.26 4.87
C PRO A 42 4.97 -14.35 6.03
N GLN A 43 6.17 -14.89 5.80
CA GLN A 43 7.27 -15.00 6.76
C GLN A 43 8.28 -13.85 6.63
N ALA A 44 7.85 -12.68 6.13
CA ALA A 44 8.70 -11.50 6.00
C ALA A 44 9.33 -11.14 7.35
N ARG A 45 10.64 -10.89 7.34
CA ARG A 45 11.37 -10.56 8.57
C ARG A 45 11.34 -9.06 8.82
N THR A 46 11.12 -8.70 10.07
CA THR A 46 11.36 -7.34 10.57
C THR A 46 12.84 -7.02 10.48
N LYS A 47 13.15 -5.86 9.92
CA LYS A 47 14.49 -5.28 9.85
C LYS A 47 14.56 -4.10 10.78
N ARG A 48 15.66 -3.97 11.52
CA ARG A 48 15.93 -2.79 12.34
C ARG A 48 16.67 -1.75 11.51
N GLU A 49 16.12 -0.54 11.48
CA GLU A 49 16.62 0.64 10.76
C GLU A 49 16.84 1.77 11.79
N GLU A 50 18.02 1.88 12.39
CA GLU A 50 18.37 2.88 13.43
C GLU A 50 17.28 3.12 14.49
N ARG A 51 16.35 4.05 14.22
CA ARG A 51 15.24 4.47 15.09
C ARG A 51 13.93 3.72 14.86
N HIS A 52 13.82 2.92 13.81
CA HIS A 52 12.60 2.24 13.41
C HIS A 52 12.82 0.75 13.21
N GLU A 53 11.74 0.00 13.29
CA GLU A 53 11.64 -1.36 12.79
C GLU A 53 10.71 -1.37 11.59
N ARG A 54 11.06 -2.16 10.58
CA ARG A 54 10.35 -2.23 9.31
C ARG A 54 10.12 -3.66 8.86
N THR A 55 8.89 -3.96 8.45
CA THR A 55 8.53 -5.22 7.79
C THR A 55 7.83 -4.91 6.48
N ASP A 56 8.24 -5.57 5.40
CA ASP A 56 7.62 -5.40 4.09
C ASP A 56 7.06 -6.73 3.59
N TYR A 57 5.78 -6.74 3.25
CA TYR A 57 5.09 -7.86 2.61
C TYR A 57 4.87 -7.57 1.12
N GLU A 58 5.22 -8.54 0.28
CA GLU A 58 4.96 -8.55 -1.14
C GLU A 58 3.58 -9.17 -1.38
N VAL A 59 2.72 -8.44 -2.10
CA VAL A 59 1.31 -8.78 -2.31
C VAL A 59 1.01 -8.79 -3.81
N THR A 60 0.22 -9.76 -4.26
CA THR A 60 -0.18 -9.86 -5.66
C THR A 60 -1.69 -10.02 -5.82
N ALA A 61 -2.22 -9.56 -6.95
CA ALA A 61 -3.60 -9.76 -7.39
C ALA A 61 -3.62 -10.17 -8.87
N ASP A 62 -4.78 -10.61 -9.37
CA ASP A 62 -5.00 -10.93 -10.79
C ASP A 62 -3.94 -11.86 -11.37
N ALA A 63 -3.73 -13.01 -10.71
CA ALA A 63 -2.69 -13.98 -11.08
C ALA A 63 -1.26 -13.41 -11.19
N GLY A 64 -0.97 -12.31 -10.47
CA GLY A 64 0.35 -11.67 -10.44
C GLY A 64 0.51 -10.47 -11.38
N GLN A 65 -0.54 -10.08 -12.12
CA GLN A 65 -0.52 -8.89 -12.97
C GLN A 65 -0.41 -7.61 -12.15
N ASN A 66 -1.15 -7.52 -11.05
CA ASN A 66 -1.05 -6.41 -10.12
C ASN A 66 -0.15 -6.77 -8.95
N LYS A 67 0.85 -5.90 -8.71
CA LYS A 67 1.83 -6.05 -7.63
C LYS A 67 1.68 -4.92 -6.64
N PHE A 68 1.74 -5.29 -5.37
CA PHE A 68 1.62 -4.36 -4.26
C PHE A 68 2.66 -4.70 -3.21
N ARG A 69 2.92 -3.72 -2.34
CA ARG A 69 3.75 -3.88 -1.16
C ARG A 69 3.03 -3.29 0.04
N ILE A 70 2.84 -4.09 1.07
CA ILE A 70 2.46 -3.61 2.39
C ILE A 70 3.74 -3.36 3.17
N TYR A 71 3.83 -2.22 3.83
CA TYR A 71 4.97 -1.87 4.68
C TYR A 71 4.49 -1.45 6.05
N LEU A 72 5.12 -2.02 7.08
CA LEU A 72 4.94 -1.67 8.47
C LEU A 72 6.18 -0.94 8.93
N ARG A 73 6.01 0.19 9.61
CA ARG A 73 7.09 0.92 10.28
C ARG A 73 6.66 1.24 11.72
N GLN A 74 7.48 0.85 12.68
CA GLN A 74 7.32 1.22 14.10
C GLN A 74 8.55 2.00 14.56
N ASN A 75 8.39 3.13 15.25
CA ASN A 75 9.48 3.77 15.96
C ASN A 75 9.84 2.93 17.20
N ALA A 76 11.13 2.68 17.41
CA ALA A 76 11.62 1.81 18.49
C ALA A 76 11.50 2.42 19.89
N ALA A 77 11.37 3.75 20.00
CA ALA A 77 11.27 4.49 21.25
C ALA A 77 9.87 5.07 21.51
N ASP A 78 9.02 5.10 20.49
CA ASP A 78 7.69 5.70 20.55
C ASP A 78 6.67 4.74 19.92
N ALA A 79 5.80 4.16 20.75
CA ALA A 79 4.78 3.23 20.30
C ALA A 79 3.69 3.92 19.45
N GLU A 80 3.48 5.22 19.62
CA GLU A 80 2.50 6.02 18.88
C GLU A 80 3.02 6.46 17.51
N ASP A 81 4.33 6.40 17.30
CA ASP A 81 4.97 6.73 16.02
C ASP A 81 5.09 5.51 15.10
N PHE A 82 3.96 5.15 14.48
CA PHE A 82 3.88 4.07 13.52
C PHE A 82 3.22 4.48 12.20
N SER A 83 3.50 3.70 11.16
CA SER A 83 2.73 3.71 9.91
C SER A 83 2.61 2.31 9.32
N CYS A 84 1.43 2.02 8.78
CA CYS A 84 1.13 0.84 7.98
C CYS A 84 0.61 1.32 6.62
N GLY A 85 1.28 0.99 5.53
CA GLY A 85 0.85 1.47 4.22
C GLY A 85 0.84 0.39 3.16
N ILE A 86 0.05 0.64 2.11
CA ILE A 86 -0.01 -0.20 0.91
C ILE A 86 0.33 0.64 -0.32
N ARG A 87 1.22 0.09 -1.13
CA ARG A 87 1.74 0.71 -2.36
C ARG A 87 1.45 -0.22 -3.53
N TRP A 88 0.94 0.33 -4.62
CA TRP A 88 0.87 -0.35 -5.91
C TRP A 88 2.14 -0.08 -6.72
N GLN A 89 2.60 -1.11 -7.43
CA GLN A 89 3.67 -1.00 -8.42
C GLN A 89 3.05 -1.05 -9.81
N ALA A 90 3.13 0.06 -10.53
CA ALA A 90 2.63 0.16 -11.90
C ALA A 90 3.48 -0.70 -12.84
N PRO A 91 2.93 -1.15 -13.99
CA PRO A 91 3.71 -1.82 -15.03
C PRO A 91 4.89 -1.00 -15.55
N SER A 92 4.82 0.33 -15.46
CA SER A 92 5.94 1.24 -15.78
C SER A 92 7.13 1.12 -14.83
N GLY A 93 6.96 0.46 -13.68
CA GLY A 93 7.94 0.38 -12.59
C GLY A 93 7.80 1.50 -11.56
N GLU A 94 7.00 2.53 -11.85
CA GLU A 94 6.67 3.57 -10.89
C GLU A 94 5.81 3.00 -9.76
N THR A 95 5.79 3.70 -8.62
CA THR A 95 5.00 3.27 -7.46
C THR A 95 4.09 4.35 -6.94
N LEU A 96 2.88 3.98 -6.57
CA LEU A 96 1.88 4.85 -5.96
C LEU A 96 1.49 4.30 -4.59
N THR A 97 1.62 5.11 -3.54
CA THR A 97 1.05 4.76 -2.23
C THR A 97 -0.46 4.96 -2.29
N LEU A 98 -1.22 3.89 -2.08
CA LEU A 98 -2.69 3.93 -2.12
C LEU A 98 -3.27 4.41 -0.78
N ALA A 99 -2.68 3.98 0.34
CA ALA A 99 -3.08 4.43 1.67
C ALA A 99 -1.93 4.30 2.69
N ARG A 100 -2.04 5.08 3.77
CA ARG A 100 -1.25 4.91 5.01
C ARG A 100 -2.11 5.09 6.25
N TYR A 101 -2.03 4.15 7.17
CA TYR A 101 -2.67 4.12 8.47
C TYR A 101 -1.59 4.50 9.48
N ASN A 102 -1.69 5.70 10.04
CA ASN A 102 -0.68 6.28 10.92
C ASN A 102 -1.16 6.33 12.38
N GLY A 103 -0.20 6.26 13.29
CA GLY A 103 -0.42 6.50 14.71
C GLY A 103 -0.47 7.99 15.09
N PRO A 104 -0.73 8.29 16.38
CA PRO A 104 -1.04 9.62 16.87
C PRO A 104 0.18 10.48 17.27
N SER A 105 1.41 10.13 16.86
CA SER A 105 2.64 10.78 17.36
C SER A 105 2.82 12.27 17.05
N HIS A 106 2.00 12.86 16.18
CA HIS A 106 2.11 14.27 15.78
C HIS A 106 0.77 14.84 15.29
N ILE A 107 0.69 16.17 15.31
CA ILE A 107 -0.41 16.92 14.70
C ILE A 107 -0.31 16.82 13.17
N HIS A 108 -1.42 16.46 12.52
CA HIS A 108 -1.54 16.40 11.07
C HIS A 108 -2.67 17.30 10.55
N GLY A 109 -2.34 18.54 10.20
CA GLY A 109 -3.33 19.52 9.77
C GLY A 109 -4.26 19.89 10.93
N THR A 110 -5.52 19.46 10.87
CA THR A 110 -6.53 19.65 11.93
C THR A 110 -6.71 18.43 12.83
N ILE A 111 -5.94 17.35 12.60
CA ILE A 111 -5.99 16.13 13.41
C ILE A 111 -4.93 16.27 14.51
N GLU A 112 -5.35 16.30 15.76
CA GLU A 112 -4.48 16.60 16.90
C GLU A 112 -4.16 15.35 17.71
N TYR A 113 -2.98 14.76 17.49
CA TYR A 113 -2.52 13.56 18.21
C TYR A 113 -3.53 12.39 18.18
N GLU A 114 -4.11 12.16 17.00
CA GLU A 114 -5.03 11.05 16.76
C GLU A 114 -4.57 10.18 15.59
N CYS A 115 -5.00 8.92 15.61
CA CYS A 115 -4.79 8.02 14.49
C CYS A 115 -5.51 8.56 13.25
N HIS A 116 -4.88 8.38 12.09
CA HIS A 116 -5.41 8.92 10.84
C HIS A 116 -4.98 8.12 9.62
N ILE A 117 -5.85 8.10 8.62
CA ILE A 117 -5.64 7.38 7.36
C ILE A 117 -5.44 8.38 6.24
N HIS A 118 -4.29 8.29 5.58
CA HIS A 118 -3.98 8.94 4.32
C HIS A 118 -4.50 8.09 3.17
N GLU A 119 -5.17 8.69 2.18
CA GLU A 119 -5.69 7.97 1.01
C GLU A 119 -5.32 8.66 -0.31
N ALA A 120 -4.94 7.85 -1.29
CA ALA A 120 -4.69 8.33 -2.64
C ALA A 120 -5.97 8.84 -3.29
N THR A 121 -5.90 10.02 -3.91
CA THR A 121 -7.02 10.58 -4.68
C THR A 121 -6.57 10.96 -6.08
N GLU A 122 -7.44 10.74 -7.07
CA GLU A 122 -7.21 11.18 -8.46
C GLU A 122 -6.84 12.67 -8.52
N ARG A 123 -7.60 13.51 -7.80
CA ARG A 123 -7.34 14.96 -7.73
C ARG A 123 -5.91 15.25 -7.25
N ALA A 124 -5.44 14.57 -6.21
CA ALA A 124 -4.10 14.84 -5.69
C ALA A 124 -2.99 14.46 -6.66
N ILE A 125 -3.23 13.42 -7.45
CA ILE A 125 -2.32 12.92 -8.48
C ILE A 125 -2.29 13.86 -9.68
N GLN A 126 -3.45 14.31 -10.16
CA GLN A 126 -3.58 15.26 -11.27
C GLN A 126 -2.96 16.63 -10.95
N GLU A 127 -3.00 17.04 -9.68
CA GLU A 127 -2.34 18.27 -9.21
C GLU A 127 -0.80 18.10 -9.04
N GLY A 128 -0.24 16.92 -9.34
CA GLY A 128 1.19 16.63 -9.23
C GLY A 128 1.71 16.52 -7.79
N GLY A 129 0.80 16.42 -6.81
CA GLY A 129 1.13 16.30 -5.40
C GLY A 129 1.45 14.86 -4.98
N LYS A 130 1.64 14.65 -3.67
CA LYS A 130 1.64 13.29 -3.10
C LYS A 130 0.24 12.69 -3.29
N PRO A 131 0.11 11.50 -3.91
CA PRO A 131 -1.19 10.88 -4.14
C PRO A 131 -2.04 10.81 -2.88
N GLU A 132 -1.42 10.37 -1.78
CA GLU A 132 -2.01 10.16 -0.47
C GLU A 132 -1.93 11.38 0.46
N ARG A 133 -1.96 12.60 -0.07
CA ARG A 133 -1.84 13.81 0.78
C ARG A 133 -3.03 14.05 1.72
N HIS A 134 -4.21 13.53 1.38
CA HIS A 134 -5.42 13.76 2.15
C HIS A 134 -5.51 12.73 3.26
N ALA A 135 -5.73 13.21 4.49
CA ALA A 135 -5.86 12.37 5.66
C ALA A 135 -7.18 12.62 6.40
N ALA A 136 -7.74 11.57 6.96
CA ALA A 136 -8.92 11.62 7.81
C ALA A 136 -8.65 10.94 9.16
N HIS A 137 -9.19 11.52 10.23
CA HIS A 137 -9.20 10.93 11.57
C HIS A 137 -9.86 9.53 11.57
N THR A 138 -9.42 8.64 12.47
CA THR A 138 -10.03 7.32 12.66
C THR A 138 -9.88 6.79 14.09
N ASP A 139 -10.93 6.13 14.59
CA ASP A 139 -10.93 5.38 15.85
C ASP A 139 -10.77 3.87 15.65
N ARG A 140 -10.61 3.41 14.40
CA ARG A 140 -10.64 1.97 14.05
C ARG A 140 -9.44 1.18 14.56
N TYR A 141 -8.37 1.86 14.94
CA TYR A 141 -7.15 1.27 15.47
C TYR A 141 -6.44 2.29 16.37
N LYS A 142 -5.60 1.76 17.26
CA LYS A 142 -4.68 2.50 18.12
C LYS A 142 -3.24 1.98 18.00
N THR A 143 -3.06 0.78 17.47
CA THR A 143 -1.73 0.14 17.33
C THR A 143 -1.37 -0.12 15.87
N LEU A 144 -0.08 -0.36 15.60
CA LEU A 144 0.39 -0.81 14.28
C LEU A 144 -0.28 -2.13 13.83
N HIS A 145 -0.60 -3.02 14.78
CA HIS A 145 -1.27 -4.29 14.46
C HIS A 145 -2.75 -4.07 14.09
N GLY A 146 -3.46 -3.23 14.85
CA GLY A 146 -4.82 -2.82 14.48
C GLY A 146 -4.88 -2.08 13.15
N ALA A 147 -3.87 -1.24 12.87
CA ALA A 147 -3.71 -0.56 11.58
C ALA A 147 -3.51 -1.56 10.43
N LEU A 148 -2.66 -2.58 10.62
CA LEU A 148 -2.50 -3.68 9.66
C LEU A 148 -3.83 -4.40 9.45
N HIS A 149 -4.55 -4.76 10.51
CA HIS A 149 -5.85 -5.43 10.39
C HIS A 149 -6.83 -4.61 9.55
N CYS A 150 -6.97 -3.31 9.85
CA CYS A 150 -7.82 -2.40 9.07
C CYS A 150 -7.39 -2.33 7.60
N LEU A 151 -6.08 -2.26 7.32
CA LEU A 151 -5.57 -2.23 5.96
C LEU A 151 -5.90 -3.52 5.20
N LEU A 152 -5.71 -4.69 5.83
CA LEU A 152 -5.98 -5.97 5.19
C LEU A 152 -7.46 -6.11 4.82
N GLU A 153 -8.37 -5.68 5.70
CA GLU A 153 -9.81 -5.63 5.43
C GLU A 153 -10.14 -4.63 4.30
N ASP A 154 -9.67 -3.38 4.43
CA ASP A 154 -9.99 -2.29 3.50
C ASP A 154 -9.48 -2.52 2.07
N PHE A 155 -8.41 -3.30 1.92
CA PHE A 155 -7.78 -3.62 0.63
C PHE A 155 -7.97 -5.08 0.22
N ASN A 156 -8.84 -5.83 0.90
CA ASN A 156 -9.18 -7.22 0.57
C ASN A 156 -7.93 -8.12 0.43
N VAL A 157 -7.04 -8.04 1.41
CA VAL A 157 -5.75 -8.73 1.42
C VAL A 157 -5.80 -9.96 2.30
N SER A 158 -5.48 -11.11 1.73
CA SER A 158 -5.38 -12.39 2.43
C SER A 158 -3.93 -12.88 2.57
N GLY A 159 -3.71 -13.90 3.40
CA GLY A 159 -2.40 -14.55 3.54
C GLY A 159 -1.55 -14.03 4.70
N LEU A 160 -2.13 -13.20 5.57
CA LEU A 160 -1.59 -12.88 6.89
C LEU A 160 -2.69 -13.06 7.92
N ASP A 161 -2.30 -13.55 9.10
CA ASP A 161 -3.15 -13.51 10.26
C ASP A 161 -3.09 -12.10 10.85
N SER A 162 -4.26 -11.56 11.18
CA SER A 162 -4.38 -10.29 11.89
C SER A 162 -5.59 -10.34 12.82
N SER A 163 -5.66 -9.38 13.73
CA SER A 163 -6.78 -9.23 14.65
C SER A 163 -7.00 -7.76 14.92
N PRO A 164 -8.25 -7.31 15.08
CA PRO A 164 -8.52 -5.94 15.49
C PRO A 164 -7.89 -5.66 16.86
N ASP A 165 -7.64 -4.39 17.13
CA ASP A 165 -7.32 -3.97 18.50
C ASP A 165 -8.50 -4.36 19.42
N GLN A 166 -8.19 -4.86 20.61
CA GLN A 166 -9.24 -5.21 21.56
C GLN A 166 -9.91 -3.93 22.09
N PRO A 167 -11.22 -3.95 22.34
CA PRO A 167 -11.87 -2.84 23.03
C PRO A 167 -11.24 -2.67 24.41
N GLU A 168 -11.01 -1.42 24.83
CA GLU A 168 -10.60 -1.14 26.20
C GLU A 168 -11.74 -1.57 27.12
N LEU A 169 -11.49 -2.59 27.94
CA LEU A 169 -12.35 -2.97 29.04
C LEU A 169 -11.98 -2.05 30.20
N PHE A 170 -12.78 -1.00 30.41
CA PHE A 170 -12.70 -0.12 31.57
C PHE A 170 -13.22 -0.81 32.84
#